data_AF-A0A3D9CX73-F1
#
_entry.id   AF-A0A3D9CX73-F1
#
_cell.length_a   1.000
_cell.length_b   1.000
_cell.length_c   1.000
_cell.angle_alpha   90.00
_cell.angle_beta   90.00
_cell.angle_gamma   90.00
#
_symmetry.space_group_name_H-M   'P 1'
#
loop_
_entity.id
_entity.type
_entity.pdbx_description
1 polymer ?
#
loop_
_entity_poly.entity_id
_entity_poly.type
_entity_poly.pdbx_seq_one_letter_code
_entity_poly.pdbx_strand_id
1 'polypeptide(L)'
;MNQAKREIPGFAELLHRFERTVSVLGRSQSTFQNYSRHVAAVSLHFGKIPTELDPEQIHDYLFYLQKKSKSPSQSYFKHTVYGLRFLLKSEGLSY
;
A
#
# COMPACT_ATOMS: atom_id res chain seq x y z
N MET A 1 -8.37 3.09 5.39
CA MET A 1 -8.97 2.96 4.04
C MET A 1 -9.99 4.06 3.76
N ASN A 2 -11.11 4.14 4.48
CA ASN A 2 -12.13 5.18 4.22
C ASN A 2 -11.58 6.61 4.33
N GLN A 3 -10.69 6.86 5.29
CA GLN A 3 -9.99 8.13 5.42
C GLN A 3 -9.17 8.46 4.15
N ALA A 4 -8.29 7.57 3.73
CA ALA A 4 -7.47 7.75 2.53
C ALA A 4 -8.31 7.96 1.26
N LYS A 5 -9.46 7.29 1.12
CA LYS A 5 -10.37 7.51 -0.01
C LYS A 5 -10.94 8.94 -0.06
N ARG A 6 -11.08 9.61 1.10
CA ARG A 6 -11.59 10.98 1.20
C ARG A 6 -10.47 12.02 1.07
N GLU A 7 -9.33 11.75 1.68
CA GLU A 7 -8.26 12.74 1.83
C GLU A 7 -7.22 12.71 0.71
N ILE A 8 -7.07 11.58 0.02
CA ILE A 8 -6.03 11.39 -0.99
C ILE A 8 -6.67 11.33 -2.38
N PRO A 9 -6.46 12.35 -3.24
CA PRO A 9 -6.92 12.34 -4.62
C PRO A 9 -6.47 11.08 -5.36
N GLY A 10 -7.35 10.49 -6.18
CA GLY A 10 -7.05 9.28 -6.97
C GLY A 10 -6.98 7.97 -6.17
N PHE A 11 -6.98 8.00 -4.83
CA PHE A 11 -6.83 6.78 -4.02
C PHE A 11 -8.01 5.81 -4.14
N ALA A 12 -9.23 6.34 -4.25
CA ALA A 12 -10.43 5.51 -4.43
C ALA A 12 -10.40 4.73 -5.76
N GLU A 13 -9.95 5.39 -6.83
CA GLU A 13 -9.84 4.76 -8.15
C GLU A 13 -8.72 3.72 -8.18
N LEU A 14 -7.56 4.05 -7.59
CA LEU A 14 -6.47 3.10 -7.42
C LEU A 14 -6.92 1.84 -6.68
N LEU A 15 -7.65 1.99 -5.57
CA LEU A 15 -8.17 0.83 -4.83
C LEU A 15 -9.14 -0.01 -5.66
N HIS A 16 -9.97 0.62 -6.49
CA HIS A 16 -10.88 -0.09 -7.38
C HIS A 16 -10.13 -0.88 -8.46
N ARG A 17 -9.09 -0.30 -9.08
CA ARG A 17 -8.21 -1.03 -10.01
C ARG A 17 -7.50 -2.19 -9.31
N PHE A 18 -6.99 -1.94 -8.11
CA PHE A 18 -6.30 -2.94 -7.31
C PHE A 18 -7.21 -4.11 -6.92
N GLU A 19 -8.45 -3.86 -6.50
CA GLU A 19 -9.44 -4.91 -6.19
C GLU A 19 -9.73 -5.81 -7.39
N ARG A 20 -9.93 -5.20 -8.58
CA ARG A 20 -10.11 -5.95 -9.83
C ARG A 20 -8.91 -6.84 -10.12
N THR A 21 -7.68 -6.33 -9.99
CA THR A 21 -6.47 -7.13 -10.23
C THR A 21 -6.33 -8.28 -9.23
N VAL A 22 -6.60 -8.04 -7.95
CA VAL A 22 -6.58 -9.11 -6.92
C VAL A 22 -7.60 -10.21 -7.27
N SER A 23 -8.81 -9.82 -7.69
CA SER A 23 -9.86 -10.76 -8.10
C SER A 23 -9.50 -11.56 -9.35
N VAL A 24 -8.99 -10.90 -10.41
CA VAL A 24 -8.55 -11.56 -11.65
C VAL A 24 -7.44 -12.57 -11.41
N LEU A 25 -6.53 -12.30 -10.47
CA LEU A 25 -5.44 -13.20 -10.08
C LEU A 25 -5.88 -14.31 -9.11
N GLY A 26 -7.17 -14.46 -8.83
CA GLY A 26 -7.73 -15.51 -7.98
C GLY A 26 -7.34 -15.40 -6.51
N ARG A 27 -7.01 -14.20 -6.03
CA ARG A 27 -6.59 -13.97 -4.63
C ARG A 27 -7.80 -13.67 -3.76
N SER A 28 -7.68 -14.00 -2.47
CA SER A 28 -8.78 -13.84 -1.51
C SER A 28 -9.11 -12.37 -1.24
N GLN A 29 -10.38 -12.10 -0.86
CA GLN A 29 -10.79 -10.77 -0.39
C GLN A 29 -10.00 -10.31 0.84
N SER A 30 -9.58 -11.24 1.71
CA SER A 30 -8.71 -10.93 2.84
C SER A 30 -7.34 -10.42 2.42
N THR A 31 -6.79 -10.91 1.28
CA THR A 31 -5.54 -10.40 0.71
C THR A 31 -5.71 -8.94 0.28
N PHE A 32 -6.77 -8.63 -0.47
CA PHE A 32 -7.10 -7.25 -0.84
C PHE A 32 -7.22 -6.36 0.40
N GLN A 33 -8.04 -6.74 1.38
CA GLN A 33 -8.28 -5.91 2.56
C GLN A 33 -7.01 -5.66 3.37
N ASN A 34 -6.17 -6.69 3.54
CA ASN A 34 -4.91 -6.53 4.26
C ASN A 34 -3.97 -5.59 3.52
N TYR A 35 -3.73 -5.82 2.23
CA TYR A 35 -2.81 -4.98 1.45
C TYR A 35 -3.32 -3.53 1.36
N SER A 36 -4.61 -3.35 1.06
CA SER A 36 -5.26 -2.04 0.97
C SER A 36 -5.20 -1.23 2.28
N ARG A 37 -5.20 -1.90 3.44
CA ARG A 37 -5.04 -1.22 4.74
C ARG A 37 -3.65 -0.60 4.88
N HIS A 38 -2.60 -1.32 4.49
CA HIS A 38 -1.23 -0.82 4.58
C HIS A 38 -0.92 0.21 3.51
N VAL A 39 -1.40 -0.02 2.28
CA VAL A 39 -1.34 0.96 1.19
C VAL A 39 -2.01 2.29 1.60
N ALA A 40 -3.17 2.22 2.26
CA ALA A 40 -3.83 3.43 2.77
C ALA A 40 -2.98 4.16 3.83
N ALA A 41 -2.25 3.45 4.69
CA ALA A 41 -1.38 4.07 5.68
C ALA A 41 -0.21 4.80 5.02
N VAL A 42 0.40 4.21 3.99
CA VAL A 42 1.46 4.84 3.19
C VAL A 42 0.94 6.12 2.53
N SER A 43 -0.23 6.03 1.89
CA SER A 43 -0.81 7.20 1.21
C SER A 43 -1.17 8.34 2.15
N LEU A 44 -1.70 8.03 3.33
CA LEU A 44 -1.98 9.04 4.37
C LEU A 44 -0.69 9.68 4.91
N HIS A 45 0.41 8.93 4.97
CA HIS A 45 1.68 9.47 5.45
C HIS A 45 2.26 10.53 4.50
N PHE A 46 2.15 10.30 3.19
CA PHE A 46 2.73 11.20 2.17
C PHE A 46 1.73 12.17 1.53
N GLY A 47 0.43 11.99 1.76
CA GLY A 47 -0.60 12.79 1.08
C GLY A 47 -0.77 12.43 -0.40
N LYS A 48 -0.27 11.27 -0.85
CA LYS A 48 -0.18 10.88 -2.27
C LYS A 48 -0.53 9.41 -2.47
N ILE A 49 -0.93 9.04 -3.68
CA ILE A 49 -1.09 7.62 -4.01
C ILE A 49 0.29 6.95 -4.19
N PRO A 50 0.45 5.63 -3.95
CA PRO A 50 1.75 4.98 -4.02
C PRO A 50 2.43 5.06 -5.38
N THR A 51 1.66 5.20 -6.47
CA THR A 51 2.19 5.33 -7.84
C THR A 51 2.86 6.69 -8.10
N GLU A 52 2.67 7.67 -7.22
CA GLU A 52 3.28 9.01 -7.29
C GLU A 52 4.46 9.17 -6.32
N LEU A 53 4.78 8.11 -5.57
CA LEU A 53 5.91 8.12 -4.63
C LEU A 53 7.19 7.72 -5.35
N ASP A 54 8.26 8.44 -5.06
CA ASP A 54 9.59 8.02 -5.48
C ASP A 54 10.04 6.77 -4.68
N PRO A 55 10.82 5.85 -5.27
CA PRO A 55 11.37 4.70 -4.56
C PRO A 55 12.10 5.05 -3.26
N GLU A 56 12.79 6.20 -3.19
CA GLU A 56 13.47 6.67 -1.99
C GLU A 56 12.46 6.99 -0.88
N GLN A 57 11.33 7.63 -1.21
CA GLN A 57 10.26 7.90 -0.24
C GLN A 57 9.65 6.61 0.31
N ILE A 58 9.46 5.59 -0.54
CA ILE A 58 8.97 4.28 -0.10
C ILE A 58 9.99 3.63 0.84
N HIS A 59 11.28 3.69 0.49
CA HIS A 59 12.35 3.12 1.29
C HIS A 59 12.46 3.79 2.67
N ASP A 60 12.40 5.13 2.71
CA ASP A 60 12.39 5.92 3.94
C ASP A 60 11.21 5.57 4.84
N TYR A 61 10.02 5.39 4.26
CA TYR A 61 8.84 4.99 5.03
C TYR A 61 9.01 3.58 5.64
N LEU A 62 9.56 2.64 4.89
CA LEU A 62 9.83 1.29 5.39
C LEU A 62 10.91 1.30 6.49
N PHE A 63 11.94 2.13 6.35
CA PHE A 63 12.94 2.34 7.38
C PHE A 63 12.31 2.95 8.66
N TYR A 64 11.48 3.98 8.51
CA TYR A 64 10.71 4.57 9.59
C TYR A 64 9.84 3.53 10.32
N LEU A 65 9.12 2.66 9.58
CA LEU A 65 8.30 1.61 10.17
C LEU A 65 9.11 0.62 11.02
N GLN A 66 10.33 0.29 10.58
CA GLN A 66 11.23 -0.57 11.38
C GLN A 66 11.71 0.12 12.66
N LYS A 67 11.93 1.44 12.63
CA LYS A 67 12.40 2.21 13.80
C LYS A 67 11.29 2.59 14.77
N LYS A 68 10.04 2.68 14.32
CA LYS A 68 8.89 3.16 15.10
C LYS A 68 8.57 2.30 16.33
N SER A 69 8.90 1.01 16.33
CA SER A 69 8.58 0.10 17.44
C SER A 69 9.80 -0.61 17.98
N LYS A 70 9.87 -0.75 19.32
CA LYS A 70 10.86 -1.63 19.99
C LYS A 70 10.68 -3.09 19.58
N SER A 71 9.46 -3.49 19.23
CA SER A 71 9.12 -4.78 18.61
C SER A 71 8.30 -4.52 17.35
N PRO A 72 8.93 -4.34 16.18
CA PRO A 72 8.20 -4.12 14.94
C PRO A 72 7.29 -5.31 14.69
N SER A 73 6.00 -5.05 14.45
CA SER A 73 5.10 -6.10 14.00
C SER A 73 5.59 -6.59 12.63
N GLN A 74 6.23 -7.75 12.62
CA GLN A 74 6.75 -8.37 11.42
C GLN A 74 5.65 -8.58 10.38
N SER A 75 4.45 -8.94 10.85
CA SER A 75 3.27 -9.05 10.00
C SER A 75 2.87 -7.71 9.39
N TYR A 76 2.86 -6.62 10.16
CA TYR A 76 2.53 -5.28 9.64
C TYR A 76 3.53 -4.85 8.57
N PHE A 77 4.82 -5.00 8.85
CA PHE A 77 5.89 -4.65 7.92
C PHE A 77 5.80 -5.46 6.63
N LYS A 78 5.67 -6.79 6.74
CA LYS A 78 5.52 -7.68 5.58
C LYS A 78 4.32 -7.32 4.72
N HIS A 79 3.14 -7.09 5.32
CA HIS A 79 1.96 -6.72 4.54
C HIS A 79 2.09 -5.34 3.88
N THR A 80 2.86 -4.43 4.47
CA THR A 80 3.19 -3.14 3.84
C THR A 80 4.06 -3.37 2.61
N VAL A 81 5.17 -4.10 2.74
CA VAL A 81 6.09 -4.40 1.63
C VAL A 81 5.40 -5.17 0.51
N TYR A 82 4.72 -6.28 0.83
CA TYR A 82 4.05 -7.10 -0.18
C TYR A 82 2.85 -6.39 -0.80
N GLY A 83 2.10 -5.60 -0.01
CA GLY A 83 1.00 -4.79 -0.51
C GLY A 83 1.45 -3.74 -1.52
N LEU A 84 2.51 -2.99 -1.20
CA LEU A 84 3.10 -2.01 -2.11
C LEU A 84 3.65 -2.67 -3.36
N ARG A 85 4.47 -3.72 -3.21
CA ARG A 85 5.05 -4.44 -4.35
C ARG A 85 3.98 -4.97 -5.29
N PHE A 86 2.93 -5.59 -4.75
CA PHE A 86 1.86 -6.14 -5.57
C PHE A 86 1.11 -5.02 -6.31
N LEU A 87 0.75 -3.94 -5.60
CA LEU A 87 0.02 -2.83 -6.18
C LEU A 87 0.83 -2.13 -7.29
N LEU A 88 2.09 -1.76 -7.01
CA LEU A 88 2.94 -1.09 -7.99
C LEU A 88 3.15 -1.95 -9.24
N LYS A 89 3.39 -3.25 -9.04
CA LYS A 89 3.48 -4.20 -10.15
C LYS A 89 2.18 -4.28 -10.97
N SER A 90 1.01 -4.21 -10.32
CA SER A 90 -0.27 -4.20 -11.05
C SER A 90 -0.52 -2.92 -11.84
N GLU A 91 0.16 -1.83 -11.49
CA GLU A 91 0.12 -0.55 -12.20
C GLU A 91 1.29 -0.41 -13.21
N GLY A 92 2.05 -1.48 -13.44
CA GLY A 92 3.17 -1.50 -14.40
C GLY A 92 4.46 -0.84 -13.91
N LEU A 93 4.56 -0.55 -12.62
CA LEU A 93 5.72 0.10 -12.00
C LEU A 93 6.65 -0.92 -11.34
N SER A 94 7.96 -0.65 -11.38
CA SER A 94 8.96 -1.38 -10.61
C SER A 94 8.96 -0.92 -9.15
N TYR A 95 9.31 -1.85 -8.26
CA TYR A 95 9.57 -1.59 -6.85
C TYR A 95 11.07 -1.40 -6.64
#